data_AF-A0A1E3G3C0-F1
#
_entry.id   AF-A0A1E3G3C0-F1
#
_cell.length_a   1.000
_cell.length_b   1.000
_cell.length_c   1.000
_cell.angle_alpha   90.00
_cell.angle_beta   90.00
_cell.angle_gamma   90.00
#
_symmetry.space_group_name_H-M   'P 1'
#
loop_
_entity.id
_entity.type
_entity.pdbx_description
1 polymer ?
#
loop_
_entity_poly.entity_id
_entity_poly.type
_entity_poly.pdbx_seq_one_letter_code
_entity_poly.pdbx_strand_id
1 'polypeptide(L)'
;MQNGKSSCSNLSLYWNKLVFLENREMYLDKSERSKLPGIVIEKFVLSRDIFKEVYEVMNKRRDMVVEEFKRKGLLLLDVKKKLSSRLLVGSGAPSILEVGLTLSRNYGLPIVPSSSLKGTFRHYCEDSGILNETELLNVFGTTDQGGGLVFLDAFPTGEVKFGLDVVANHFQPYYMNGEVPNDWYDPVPVKYVTVTSGTYRFTVLIEPTLKKELNEELKVKLKNAFLEMLKVYGVGAKTNYGYGRFLED
;
A
#
# COMPACT_ATOMS: atom_id res chain seq x y z
N MET A 1 25.75 6.28 -32.25
CA MET A 1 24.80 7.11 -31.49
C MET A 1 24.65 6.48 -30.11
N GLN A 2 25.27 7.08 -29.08
CA GLN A 2 25.05 6.67 -27.70
C GLN A 2 23.63 7.10 -27.32
N ASN A 3 22.69 6.16 -27.30
CA ASN A 3 21.35 6.41 -26.78
C ASN A 3 21.49 6.72 -25.29
N GLY A 4 21.43 7.99 -24.93
CA GLY A 4 21.26 8.44 -23.56
C GLY A 4 19.95 7.87 -23.01
N LYS A 5 20.02 6.68 -22.39
CA LYS A 5 18.96 6.17 -21.52
C LYS A 5 18.86 7.15 -20.35
N SER A 6 17.97 8.12 -20.47
CA SER A 6 17.61 9.02 -19.39
C SER A 6 17.20 8.17 -18.19
N SER A 7 18.04 8.13 -17.16
CA SER A 7 17.80 7.31 -15.98
C SER A 7 16.65 7.93 -15.18
N CYS A 8 15.42 7.51 -15.48
CA CYS A 8 14.27 7.93 -14.68
C CYS A 8 14.48 7.47 -13.23
N SER A 9 14.54 8.45 -12.31
CA SER A 9 14.74 8.27 -10.88
C SER A 9 13.41 8.08 -10.12
N ASN A 10 12.30 8.55 -10.69
CA ASN A 10 10.97 8.40 -10.11
C ASN A 10 10.34 7.07 -10.55
N LEU A 11 10.28 6.09 -9.64
CA LEU A 11 9.70 4.77 -9.95
C LEU A 11 8.22 4.83 -10.31
N SER A 12 7.45 5.82 -9.85
CA SER A 12 6.04 5.98 -10.24
C SER A 12 5.91 6.34 -11.72
N LEU A 13 6.73 7.28 -12.22
CA LEU A 13 6.75 7.64 -13.63
C LEU A 13 7.23 6.47 -14.49
N TYR A 14 8.29 5.79 -14.02
CA TYR A 14 8.79 4.59 -14.68
C TYR A 14 7.69 3.52 -14.80
N TRP A 15 7.14 3.09 -13.66
CA TRP A 15 6.12 2.04 -13.56
C TRP A 15 4.88 2.31 -14.40
N ASN A 16 4.32 3.52 -14.31
CA ASN A 16 3.04 3.83 -14.94
C ASN A 16 3.14 4.23 -16.42
N LYS A 17 4.33 4.62 -16.90
CA LYS A 17 4.49 5.20 -18.25
C LYS A 17 5.70 4.63 -19.00
N LEU A 18 6.90 4.76 -18.46
CA LEU A 18 8.11 4.48 -19.22
C LEU A 18 8.33 2.99 -19.49
N VAL A 19 7.98 2.09 -18.56
CA VAL A 19 8.15 0.64 -18.77
C VAL A 19 7.44 0.20 -20.06
N PHE A 20 6.21 0.67 -20.28
CA PHE A 20 5.44 0.37 -21.48
C PHE A 20 6.06 0.99 -22.73
N LEU A 21 6.49 2.26 -22.67
CA LEU A 21 7.10 2.94 -23.82
C LEU A 21 8.43 2.30 -24.24
N GLU A 22 9.27 1.92 -23.26
CA GLU A 22 10.57 1.31 -23.50
C GLU A 22 10.49 -0.14 -23.97
N ASN A 23 9.41 -0.85 -23.63
CA ASN A 23 9.26 -2.30 -23.89
C ASN A 23 7.97 -2.62 -24.66
N ARG A 24 7.49 -1.69 -25.49
CA ARG A 24 6.21 -1.81 -26.20
C ARG A 24 6.16 -3.07 -27.08
N GLU A 25 7.21 -3.32 -27.87
CA GLU A 25 7.26 -4.48 -28.76
C GLU A 25 7.27 -5.79 -27.97
N MET A 26 8.02 -5.87 -26.86
CA MET A 26 8.01 -7.03 -25.97
C MET A 26 6.66 -7.25 -25.28
N TYR A 27 5.89 -6.19 -25.03
CA TYR A 27 4.55 -6.32 -24.45
C TYR A 27 3.53 -6.89 -25.44
N LEU A 28 3.65 -6.52 -26.73
CA LEU A 28 2.76 -7.01 -27.79
C LEU A 28 3.07 -8.46 -28.18
N ASP A 29 4.32 -8.90 -28.03
CA ASP A 29 4.72 -10.30 -28.24
C ASP A 29 4.49 -11.15 -26.98
N LYS A 30 3.57 -12.11 -27.05
CA LYS A 30 3.25 -13.03 -25.94
C LYS A 30 4.45 -13.83 -25.43
N SER A 31 5.40 -14.18 -26.30
CA SER A 31 6.56 -14.99 -25.92
C SER A 31 7.56 -14.19 -25.07
N GLU A 32 7.78 -12.93 -25.47
CA GLU A 32 8.72 -12.01 -24.82
C GLU A 32 8.13 -11.34 -23.57
N ARG A 33 6.80 -11.19 -23.49
CA ARG A 33 6.09 -10.58 -22.35
C ARG A 33 6.45 -11.22 -21.01
N SER A 34 6.76 -12.52 -21.01
CA SER A 34 7.17 -13.30 -19.83
C SER A 34 8.48 -12.80 -19.17
N LYS A 35 9.31 -12.05 -19.91
CA LYS A 35 10.59 -11.47 -19.43
C LYS A 35 10.42 -10.12 -18.75
N LEU A 36 9.32 -9.40 -18.99
CA LEU A 36 9.07 -8.05 -18.45
C LEU A 36 9.17 -7.96 -16.92
N PRO A 37 8.65 -8.91 -16.12
CA PRO A 37 8.81 -8.87 -14.66
C PRO A 37 10.29 -8.77 -14.23
N GLY A 38 11.19 -9.45 -14.94
CA GLY A 38 12.64 -9.42 -14.69
C GLY A 38 13.26 -8.04 -14.93
N ILE A 39 12.91 -7.41 -16.05
CA ILE A 39 13.39 -6.07 -16.41
C ILE A 39 12.90 -5.03 -15.38
N VAL A 40 11.63 -5.11 -14.99
CA VAL A 40 11.05 -4.19 -14.00
C VAL A 40 11.73 -4.35 -12.65
N ILE A 41 11.87 -5.58 -12.14
CA ILE A 41 12.42 -5.79 -10.81
C ILE A 41 13.88 -5.34 -10.73
N GLU A 42 14.67 -5.55 -11.79
CA GLU A 42 16.04 -5.07 -11.89
C GLU A 42 16.10 -3.55 -11.72
N LYS A 43 15.27 -2.79 -12.45
CA LYS A 43 15.21 -1.33 -12.30
C LYS A 43 14.82 -0.89 -10.89
N PHE A 44 13.86 -1.57 -10.26
CA PHE A 44 13.42 -1.28 -8.90
C PHE A 44 14.54 -1.51 -7.88
N VAL A 45 15.31 -2.59 -8.04
CA VAL A 45 16.46 -2.90 -7.18
C VAL A 45 17.58 -1.88 -7.36
N LEU A 46 17.86 -1.44 -8.60
CA LEU A 46 18.89 -0.44 -8.89
C LEU A 46 18.52 0.97 -8.44
N SER A 47 17.24 1.25 -8.18
CA SER A 47 16.77 2.59 -7.80
C SER A 47 16.79 2.83 -6.28
N ARG A 48 17.37 1.91 -5.48
CA ARG A 48 17.42 2.00 -4.00
C ARG A 48 18.16 3.24 -3.49
N ASP A 49 19.30 3.56 -4.09
CA ASP A 49 20.15 4.68 -3.63
C ASP A 49 19.48 6.04 -3.84
N ILE A 50 18.60 6.14 -4.84
CA ILE A 50 17.85 7.35 -5.20
C ILE A 50 16.87 7.75 -4.07
N PHE A 51 16.39 6.78 -3.29
CA PHE A 51 15.37 7.04 -2.28
C PHE A 51 15.89 7.61 -0.97
N LYS A 52 17.21 7.61 -0.74
CA LYS A 52 17.77 8.04 0.55
C LYS A 52 17.35 9.47 0.92
N GLU A 53 17.58 10.42 0.02
CA GLU A 53 17.19 11.82 0.23
C GLU A 53 15.66 11.99 0.34
N VAL A 54 14.91 11.20 -0.43
CA VAL A 54 13.45 11.22 -0.41
C VAL A 54 12.92 10.79 0.96
N TYR A 55 13.48 9.72 1.56
CA TYR A 55 13.11 9.29 2.90
C TYR A 55 13.38 10.38 3.94
N GLU A 56 14.55 11.02 3.88
CA GLU A 56 14.92 12.09 4.83
C GLU A 56 13.93 13.26 4.75
N VAL A 57 13.63 13.74 3.54
CA VAL A 57 12.66 14.82 3.31
C VAL A 57 11.26 14.44 3.79
N MET A 58 10.79 13.23 3.45
CA MET A 58 9.45 12.79 3.84
C MET A 58 9.31 12.58 5.36
N ASN A 59 10.32 12.03 6.02
CA ASN A 59 10.34 11.93 7.48
C ASN A 59 10.30 13.32 8.12
N LYS A 60 11.18 14.24 7.70
CA LYS A 60 11.23 15.61 8.25
C LYS A 60 9.90 16.34 8.08
N ARG A 61 9.27 16.22 6.91
CA ARG A 61 7.94 16.80 6.66
C ARG A 61 6.87 16.19 7.57
N ARG A 62 6.90 14.87 7.78
CA ARG A 62 5.95 14.21 8.69
C ARG A 62 6.21 14.61 10.14
N ASP A 63 7.46 14.76 10.57
CA ASP A 63 7.82 15.21 11.91
C ASP A 63 7.22 16.58 12.22
N MET A 64 7.37 17.54 11.29
CA MET A 64 6.75 18.88 11.44
C MET A 64 5.23 18.82 11.63
N VAL A 65 4.53 17.96 10.88
CA VAL A 65 3.08 17.76 11.01
C VAL A 65 2.75 17.10 12.36
N VAL A 66 3.47 16.06 12.74
CA VAL A 66 3.24 15.33 13.98
C VAL A 66 3.49 16.20 15.20
N GLU A 67 4.57 16.99 15.22
CA GLU A 67 4.88 17.92 16.30
C GLU A 67 3.78 18.99 16.46
N GLU A 68 3.33 19.58 15.35
CA GLU A 68 2.26 20.57 15.35
C GLU A 68 0.94 20.01 15.91
N PHE A 69 0.51 18.85 15.41
CA PHE A 69 -0.73 18.23 15.86
C PHE A 69 -0.63 17.68 17.28
N LYS A 70 0.55 17.21 17.70
CA LYS A 70 0.81 16.80 19.09
C LYS A 70 0.66 17.99 20.04
N ARG A 71 1.25 19.15 19.73
CA ARG A 71 1.11 20.38 20.55
C ARG A 71 -0.34 20.82 20.71
N LYS A 72 -1.17 20.63 19.68
CA LYS A 72 -2.61 20.93 19.70
C LYS A 72 -3.46 19.86 20.39
N GLY A 73 -2.87 18.73 20.81
CA GLY A 73 -3.59 17.58 21.33
C GLY A 73 -4.53 16.94 20.30
N LEU A 74 -4.13 16.98 19.03
CA LEU A 74 -4.86 16.45 17.86
C LEU A 74 -4.13 15.28 17.19
N LEU A 75 -3.08 14.74 17.81
CA LEU A 75 -2.41 13.53 17.35
C LEU A 75 -3.07 12.31 17.99
N LEU A 76 -3.69 11.44 17.18
CA LEU A 76 -4.16 10.15 17.67
C LEU A 76 -2.98 9.18 17.77
N LEU A 77 -2.29 8.94 16.65
CA LEU A 77 -1.25 7.92 16.52
C LEU A 77 -0.17 8.39 15.54
N ASP A 78 1.10 8.17 15.88
CA ASP A 78 2.22 8.18 14.93
C ASP A 78 3.16 7.04 15.30
N VAL A 79 3.22 6.01 14.45
CA VAL A 79 4.00 4.80 14.72
C VAL A 79 4.78 4.37 13.49
N LYS A 80 5.97 3.81 13.71
CA LYS A 80 6.75 3.13 12.69
C LYS A 80 6.60 1.63 12.94
N LYS A 81 6.24 0.87 11.91
CA LYS A 81 6.06 -0.58 12.00
C LYS A 81 6.79 -1.27 10.86
N LYS A 82 7.43 -2.39 11.17
CA LYS A 82 8.16 -3.17 10.19
C LYS A 82 7.22 -4.13 9.50
N LEU A 83 7.40 -4.23 8.19
CA LEU A 83 6.67 -5.18 7.37
C LEU A 83 7.13 -6.61 7.70
N SER A 84 6.20 -7.47 8.11
CA SER A 84 6.47 -8.86 8.50
C SER A 84 6.16 -9.88 7.40
N SER A 85 5.37 -9.47 6.39
CA SER A 85 4.97 -10.28 5.24
C SER A 85 4.99 -9.44 3.98
N ARG A 86 4.96 -10.04 2.79
CA ARG A 86 4.97 -9.26 1.53
C ARG A 86 3.81 -8.27 1.49
N LEU A 87 4.06 -7.07 0.98
CA LEU A 87 3.06 -6.03 0.79
C LEU A 87 2.78 -5.84 -0.69
N LEU A 88 1.50 -5.90 -1.05
CA LEU A 88 0.98 -5.57 -2.38
C LEU A 88 -0.14 -4.55 -2.21
N VAL A 89 0.07 -3.33 -2.69
CA VAL A 89 -0.96 -2.28 -2.67
C VAL A 89 -1.25 -1.89 -4.11
N GLY A 90 -2.53 -1.76 -4.46
CA GLY A 90 -2.94 -1.38 -5.81
C GLY A 90 -2.93 -2.54 -6.80
N SER A 91 -3.19 -3.78 -6.38
CA SER A 91 -3.25 -4.94 -7.27
C SER A 91 -4.23 -4.77 -8.44
N GLY A 92 -5.33 -4.06 -8.23
CA GLY A 92 -6.33 -3.73 -9.25
C GLY A 92 -5.99 -2.51 -10.11
N ALA A 93 -4.86 -1.84 -9.88
CA ALA A 93 -4.43 -0.73 -10.73
C ALA A 93 -3.90 -1.27 -12.06
N PRO A 94 -4.22 -0.62 -13.20
CA PRO A 94 -3.70 -1.02 -14.50
C PRO A 94 -2.18 -1.09 -14.51
N SER A 95 -1.63 -2.17 -15.06
CA SER A 95 -0.21 -2.45 -15.04
C SER A 95 0.21 -3.27 -16.25
N ILE A 96 1.42 -3.05 -16.72
CA ILE A 96 2.04 -3.85 -17.78
C ILE A 96 2.21 -5.32 -17.35
N LEU A 97 2.36 -5.57 -16.05
CA LEU A 97 2.47 -6.90 -15.44
C LEU A 97 1.11 -7.47 -15.00
N GLU A 98 0.00 -6.89 -15.46
CA GLU A 98 -1.40 -7.23 -15.11
C GLU A 98 -1.78 -6.85 -13.67
N VAL A 99 -0.90 -7.12 -12.71
CA VAL A 99 -1.07 -6.74 -11.31
C VAL A 99 -0.37 -5.40 -11.07
N GLY A 100 -1.13 -4.46 -10.53
CA GLY A 100 -0.67 -3.11 -10.21
C GLY A 100 0.16 -3.01 -8.92
N LEU A 101 0.85 -1.88 -8.80
CA LEU A 101 1.56 -1.44 -7.60
C LEU A 101 1.30 0.05 -7.39
N THR A 102 0.95 0.44 -6.17
CA THR A 102 0.78 1.83 -5.79
C THR A 102 2.10 2.45 -5.37
N LEU A 103 2.54 3.43 -6.15
CA LEU A 103 3.69 4.28 -5.84
C LEU A 103 3.22 5.73 -5.65
N SER A 104 3.87 6.46 -4.76
CA SER A 104 3.65 7.89 -4.60
C SER A 104 4.00 8.59 -5.90
N ARG A 105 3.06 9.36 -6.43
CA ARG A 105 3.20 10.04 -7.72
C ARG A 105 4.48 10.89 -7.82
N ASN A 106 4.76 11.66 -6.77
CA ASN A 106 5.85 12.63 -6.79
C ASN A 106 7.18 12.05 -6.32
N TYR A 107 7.15 10.97 -5.53
CA TYR A 107 8.33 10.43 -4.85
C TYR A 107 8.75 9.04 -5.33
N GLY A 108 7.91 8.34 -6.08
CA GLY A 108 8.17 6.98 -6.54
C GLY A 108 8.21 5.93 -5.42
N LEU A 109 7.88 6.29 -4.17
CA LEU A 109 7.91 5.36 -3.03
C LEU A 109 6.67 4.46 -3.00
N PRO A 110 6.79 3.19 -2.59
CA PRO A 110 5.64 2.31 -2.40
C PRO A 110 4.87 2.72 -1.15
N ILE A 111 3.72 3.37 -1.32
CA ILE A 111 2.89 3.87 -0.21
C ILE A 111 1.68 2.97 0.04
N VAL A 112 1.14 3.03 1.25
CA VAL A 112 -0.23 2.60 1.54
C VAL A 112 -1.12 3.85 1.56
N PRO A 113 -2.04 4.02 0.60
CA PRO A 113 -2.93 5.17 0.56
C PRO A 113 -3.76 5.32 1.84
N SER A 114 -3.94 6.55 2.26
CA SER A 114 -4.83 6.97 3.35
C SER A 114 -6.25 6.42 3.21
N SER A 115 -6.80 6.42 1.99
CA SER A 115 -8.12 5.84 1.70
C SER A 115 -8.19 4.34 1.96
N SER A 116 -7.13 3.60 1.58
CA SER A 116 -7.00 2.16 1.86
C SER A 116 -6.89 1.90 3.36
N LEU A 117 -6.10 2.71 4.08
CA LEU A 117 -5.98 2.62 5.54
C LEU A 117 -7.32 2.91 6.23
N LYS A 118 -8.00 4.00 5.85
CA LYS A 118 -9.30 4.37 6.42
C LYS A 118 -10.34 3.28 6.17
N GLY A 119 -10.42 2.76 4.94
CA GLY A 119 -11.36 1.70 4.57
C GLY A 119 -11.09 0.39 5.32
N THR A 120 -9.83 -0.03 5.38
CA THR A 120 -9.44 -1.25 6.11
C THR A 120 -9.71 -1.11 7.60
N PHE A 121 -9.39 0.04 8.19
CA PHE A 121 -9.62 0.27 9.61
C PHE A 121 -11.10 0.36 9.95
N ARG A 122 -11.92 0.98 9.09
CA ARG A 122 -13.37 0.97 9.23
C ARG A 122 -13.92 -0.45 9.23
N HIS A 123 -13.55 -1.24 8.22
CA HIS A 123 -13.98 -2.63 8.11
C HIS A 123 -13.53 -3.46 9.32
N TYR A 124 -12.32 -3.24 9.82
CA TYR A 124 -11.84 -3.92 11.02
C TYR A 124 -12.69 -3.55 12.25
N CYS A 125 -13.00 -2.26 12.43
CA CYS A 125 -13.85 -1.81 13.54
C CYS A 125 -15.27 -2.39 13.46
N GLU A 126 -15.84 -2.49 12.25
CA GLU A 126 -17.16 -3.08 11.99
C GLU A 126 -17.15 -4.59 12.31
N ASP A 127 -16.18 -5.34 11.78
CA ASP A 127 -16.08 -6.81 11.94
C ASP A 127 -15.79 -7.22 13.39
N SER A 128 -14.89 -6.52 14.06
CA SER A 128 -14.53 -6.82 15.45
C SER A 128 -15.57 -6.35 16.47
N GLY A 129 -16.57 -5.55 16.06
CA GLY A 129 -17.59 -5.00 16.95
C GLY A 129 -17.03 -4.10 18.05
N ILE A 130 -15.79 -3.61 17.91
CA ILE A 130 -15.18 -2.79 18.93
C ILE A 130 -15.90 -1.45 19.06
N LEU A 131 -16.34 -0.83 17.97
CA LEU A 131 -17.06 0.45 17.99
C LEU A 131 -18.56 0.19 17.91
N ASN A 132 -19.35 0.93 18.69
CA ASN A 132 -20.79 0.99 18.44
C ASN A 132 -21.09 1.84 17.19
N GLU A 133 -22.34 1.79 16.71
CA GLU A 133 -22.75 2.49 15.49
C GLU A 133 -22.47 4.00 15.55
N THR A 134 -22.79 4.66 16.66
CA THR A 134 -22.53 6.09 16.85
C THR A 134 -21.04 6.42 16.82
N GLU A 135 -20.22 5.65 17.53
CA GLU A 135 -18.76 5.78 17.52
C GLU A 135 -18.19 5.61 16.10
N LEU A 136 -18.68 4.61 15.36
CA LEU A 136 -18.26 4.33 14.00
C LEU A 136 -18.56 5.50 13.06
N LEU A 137 -19.77 6.04 13.10
CA LEU A 137 -20.18 7.19 12.29
C LEU A 137 -19.38 8.44 12.67
N ASN A 138 -19.15 8.69 13.96
CA ASN A 138 -18.35 9.83 14.40
C ASN A 138 -16.88 9.71 13.95
N VAL A 139 -16.30 8.52 13.99
CA VAL A 139 -14.90 8.28 13.61
C VAL A 139 -14.69 8.38 12.10
N PHE A 140 -15.56 7.76 11.30
CA PHE A 140 -15.36 7.60 9.86
C PHE A 140 -16.16 8.58 8.99
N GLY A 141 -17.21 9.19 9.56
CA GLY A 141 -18.13 10.10 8.88
C GLY A 141 -19.28 9.39 8.19
N THR A 142 -20.24 10.18 7.74
CA THR A 142 -21.40 9.79 6.92
C THR A 142 -21.29 10.41 5.53
N THR A 143 -22.36 10.31 4.73
CA THR A 143 -22.48 11.05 3.47
C THR A 143 -22.54 12.57 3.71
N ASP A 144 -23.12 13.01 4.82
CA ASP A 144 -23.40 14.42 5.11
C ASP A 144 -22.37 15.06 6.05
N GLN A 145 -21.59 14.26 6.78
CA GLN A 145 -20.63 14.72 7.79
C GLN A 145 -19.26 14.05 7.65
N GLY A 146 -18.20 14.85 7.76
CA GLY A 146 -16.84 14.36 7.81
C GLY A 146 -16.57 13.53 9.07
N GLY A 147 -15.65 12.57 8.98
CA GLY A 147 -15.23 11.76 10.12
C GLY A 147 -14.24 12.47 11.03
N GLY A 148 -14.19 12.05 12.30
CA GLY A 148 -13.32 12.59 13.35
C GLY A 148 -11.84 12.27 13.19
N LEU A 149 -11.48 11.36 12.28
CA LEU A 149 -10.08 10.97 12.04
C LEU A 149 -9.61 11.30 10.62
N VAL A 150 -8.39 11.82 10.54
CA VAL A 150 -7.68 12.08 9.30
C VAL A 150 -6.51 11.09 9.19
N PHE A 151 -6.61 10.18 8.23
CA PHE A 151 -5.56 9.21 7.92
C PHE A 151 -4.60 9.84 6.91
N LEU A 152 -3.31 9.82 7.22
CA LEU A 152 -2.29 10.21 6.24
C LEU A 152 -1.76 8.97 5.53
N ASP A 153 -1.31 9.12 4.28
CA ASP A 153 -0.66 8.04 3.55
C ASP A 153 0.50 7.49 4.37
N ALA A 154 0.58 6.16 4.49
CA ALA A 154 1.72 5.51 5.11
C ALA A 154 2.81 5.32 4.07
N PHE A 155 4.03 5.71 4.44
CA PHE A 155 5.19 5.70 3.56
C PHE A 155 6.37 5.01 4.25
N PRO A 156 7.29 4.41 3.48
CA PRO A 156 8.49 3.81 4.03
C PRO A 156 9.43 4.88 4.59
N THR A 157 9.94 4.67 5.80
CA THR A 157 10.83 5.62 6.49
C THR A 157 12.31 5.43 6.15
N GLY A 158 12.64 4.39 5.40
CA GLY A 158 13.99 4.00 5.03
C GLY A 158 13.96 2.95 3.92
N GLU A 159 15.05 2.20 3.76
CA GLU A 159 15.21 1.24 2.65
C GLU A 159 14.03 0.26 2.55
N VAL A 160 13.53 0.11 1.32
CA VAL A 160 12.56 -0.92 0.95
C VAL A 160 13.20 -1.93 0.02
N LYS A 161 12.85 -3.20 0.19
CA LYS A 161 13.23 -4.27 -0.75
C LYS A 161 12.02 -4.65 -1.57
N PHE A 162 12.22 -4.71 -2.88
CA PHE A 162 11.23 -5.26 -3.80
C PHE A 162 11.58 -6.70 -4.15
N GLY A 163 10.58 -7.48 -4.51
CA GLY A 163 10.75 -8.83 -5.03
C GLY A 163 9.61 -9.24 -5.94
N LEU A 164 9.87 -10.22 -6.79
CA LEU A 164 8.83 -10.86 -7.58
C LEU A 164 8.10 -11.91 -6.76
N ASP A 165 6.82 -12.04 -7.03
CA ASP A 165 5.98 -13.10 -6.55
C ASP A 165 5.14 -13.66 -7.70
N VAL A 166 4.51 -14.81 -7.49
CA VAL A 166 3.71 -15.49 -8.52
C VAL A 166 2.36 -15.93 -7.95
N VAL A 167 1.33 -15.78 -8.76
CA VAL A 167 0.05 -16.47 -8.54
C VAL A 167 -0.23 -17.35 -9.75
N ALA A 168 -0.52 -18.61 -9.50
CA ALA A 168 -0.90 -19.55 -10.54
C ALA A 168 -2.40 -19.80 -10.42
N ASN A 169 -3.18 -19.30 -11.39
CA ASN A 169 -4.61 -19.61 -11.42
C ASN A 169 -4.82 -20.89 -12.22
N HIS A 170 -5.45 -21.88 -11.59
CA HIS A 170 -5.78 -23.17 -12.19
C HIS A 170 -7.10 -23.13 -12.96
N PHE A 171 -8.08 -22.36 -12.48
CA PHE A 171 -9.44 -22.39 -13.00
C PHE A 171 -9.76 -21.18 -13.89
N GLN A 172 -8.77 -20.67 -14.64
CA GLN A 172 -8.98 -19.52 -15.52
C GLN A 172 -10.13 -19.72 -16.53
N PRO A 173 -10.29 -20.89 -17.19
CA PRO A 173 -11.41 -21.13 -18.11
C PRO A 173 -12.78 -21.05 -17.41
N TYR A 174 -12.90 -21.49 -16.16
CA TYR A 174 -14.13 -21.33 -15.39
C TYR A 174 -14.46 -19.86 -15.14
N TYR A 175 -13.50 -19.07 -14.67
CA TYR A 175 -13.74 -17.65 -14.35
C TYR A 175 -13.99 -16.77 -15.58
N MET A 176 -13.40 -17.11 -16.73
CA MET A 176 -13.51 -16.29 -17.95
C MET A 176 -14.64 -16.73 -18.88
N ASN A 177 -14.85 -18.05 -19.00
CA ASN A 177 -15.76 -18.63 -20.00
C ASN A 177 -16.94 -19.39 -19.38
N GLY A 178 -16.99 -19.53 -18.05
CA GLY A 178 -18.03 -20.31 -17.36
C GLY A 178 -17.90 -21.83 -17.52
N GLU A 179 -16.73 -22.33 -17.94
CA GLU A 179 -16.50 -23.77 -18.10
C GLU A 179 -16.44 -24.50 -16.76
N VAL A 180 -16.87 -25.77 -16.73
CA VAL A 180 -16.94 -26.53 -15.46
C VAL A 180 -15.55 -26.60 -14.80
N PRO A 181 -15.42 -26.21 -13.51
CA PRO A 181 -14.15 -26.29 -12.82
C PRO A 181 -13.70 -27.76 -12.78
N ASN A 182 -12.50 -28.02 -13.27
CA ASN A 182 -11.90 -29.34 -13.28
C ASN A 182 -10.42 -29.28 -12.91
N ASP A 183 -9.91 -30.36 -12.33
CA ASP A 183 -8.57 -30.41 -11.75
C ASP A 183 -7.45 -30.58 -12.80
N TRP A 184 -7.78 -30.64 -14.09
CA TRP A 184 -6.82 -30.93 -15.17
C TRP A 184 -6.38 -29.70 -15.98
N TYR A 185 -6.91 -28.51 -15.66
CA TYR A 185 -6.47 -27.29 -16.30
C TYR A 185 -5.00 -26.97 -16.00
N ASP A 186 -4.29 -26.35 -16.95
CA ASP A 186 -2.92 -25.94 -16.68
C ASP A 186 -2.87 -24.68 -15.81
N PRO A 187 -2.02 -24.63 -14.77
CA PRO A 187 -1.83 -23.42 -13.99
C PRO A 187 -1.22 -22.31 -14.86
N VAL A 188 -1.85 -21.13 -14.87
CA VAL A 188 -1.34 -19.96 -15.60
C VAL A 188 -0.62 -19.01 -14.63
N PRO A 189 0.73 -18.98 -14.61
CA PRO A 189 1.49 -18.17 -13.65
C PRO A 189 1.53 -16.69 -14.07
N VAL A 190 1.06 -15.82 -13.19
CA VAL A 190 1.17 -14.36 -13.29
C VAL A 190 2.19 -13.87 -12.27
N LYS A 191 3.29 -13.29 -12.76
CA LYS A 191 4.36 -12.72 -11.92
C LYS A 191 4.12 -11.23 -11.67
N TYR A 192 4.31 -10.79 -10.44
CA TYR A 192 4.07 -9.39 -10.05
C TYR A 192 5.11 -8.90 -9.02
N VAL A 193 5.25 -7.58 -8.94
CA VAL A 193 6.18 -6.93 -8.02
C VAL A 193 5.50 -6.71 -6.67
N THR A 194 6.24 -6.99 -5.60
CA THR A 194 5.82 -6.80 -4.20
C THR A 194 6.92 -6.10 -3.42
N VAL A 195 6.55 -5.43 -2.32
CA VAL A 195 7.52 -5.02 -1.30
C VAL A 195 7.72 -6.20 -0.36
N THR A 196 8.96 -6.66 -0.20
CA THR A 196 9.30 -7.82 0.64
C THR A 196 9.84 -7.42 2.01
N SER A 197 10.31 -6.19 2.16
CA SER A 197 10.82 -5.64 3.42
C SER A 197 10.76 -4.12 3.42
N GLY A 198 10.51 -3.52 4.58
CA GLY A 198 10.55 -2.09 4.81
C GLY A 198 9.89 -1.71 6.13
N THR A 199 10.22 -0.53 6.65
CA THR A 199 9.56 0.06 7.82
C THR A 199 8.68 1.20 7.36
N TYR A 200 7.40 1.17 7.72
CA TYR A 200 6.41 2.14 7.30
C TYR A 200 5.97 3.00 8.48
N ARG A 201 5.76 4.30 8.23
CA ARG A 201 5.20 5.23 9.21
C ARG A 201 3.72 5.43 8.95
N PHE A 202 2.93 5.16 9.97
CA PHE A 202 1.48 5.35 9.98
C PHE A 202 1.17 6.52 10.91
N THR A 203 0.39 7.48 10.42
CA THR A 203 -0.01 8.65 11.20
C THR A 203 -1.51 8.87 11.04
N VAL A 204 -2.20 8.99 12.17
CA VAL A 204 -3.62 9.30 12.25
C VAL A 204 -3.78 10.55 13.13
N LEU A 205 -4.46 11.54 12.58
CA LEU A 205 -4.75 12.81 13.23
C LEU A 205 -6.23 12.87 13.61
N ILE A 206 -6.54 13.75 14.55
CA ILE A 206 -7.91 14.05 14.97
C ILE A 206 -8.35 15.32 14.24
N GLU A 207 -9.53 15.27 13.64
CA GLU A 207 -10.18 16.43 13.05
C GLU A 207 -10.53 17.45 14.14
N PRO A 208 -9.99 18.69 14.10
CA PRO A 208 -10.18 19.68 15.16
C PRO A 208 -11.61 19.90 15.62
N THR A 209 -12.58 19.89 14.68
CA THR A 209 -14.00 20.15 14.99
C THR A 209 -14.65 19.05 15.82
N LEU A 210 -14.10 17.82 15.77
CA LEU A 210 -14.65 16.63 16.44
C LEU A 210 -13.81 16.18 17.64
N LYS A 211 -12.83 17.00 18.07
CA LYS A 211 -11.96 16.72 19.23
C LYS A 211 -12.74 16.40 20.52
N LYS A 212 -13.92 17.03 20.72
CA LYS A 212 -14.74 16.84 21.93
C LYS A 212 -15.51 15.51 21.94
N GLU A 213 -15.73 14.92 20.77
CA GLU A 213 -16.49 13.66 20.62
C GLU A 213 -15.59 12.42 20.78
N LEU A 214 -14.27 12.59 20.67
CA LEU A 214 -13.28 11.56 20.94
C LEU A 214 -12.76 11.72 22.37
N ASN A 215 -13.39 11.05 23.34
CA ASN A 215 -12.89 10.99 24.71
C ASN A 215 -11.58 10.15 24.79
N GLU A 216 -10.86 10.22 25.91
CA GLU A 216 -9.58 9.51 26.05
C GLU A 216 -9.70 7.99 25.98
N GLU A 217 -10.80 7.42 26.48
CA GLU A 217 -11.07 5.98 26.40
C GLU A 217 -11.18 5.51 24.94
N LEU A 218 -11.98 6.22 24.14
CA LEU A 218 -12.16 5.95 22.72
C LEU A 218 -10.84 6.15 21.96
N LYS A 219 -10.02 7.14 22.31
CA LYS A 219 -8.68 7.30 21.70
C LYS A 219 -7.78 6.09 21.97
N VAL A 220 -7.73 5.60 23.21
CA VAL A 220 -6.93 4.41 23.56
C VAL A 220 -7.42 3.19 22.79
N LYS A 221 -8.74 3.00 22.77
CA LYS A 221 -9.41 1.92 22.03
C LYS A 221 -9.06 1.96 20.53
N LEU A 222 -9.17 3.12 19.89
CA LEU A 222 -8.83 3.32 18.47
C LEU A 222 -7.34 3.07 18.18
N LYS A 223 -6.44 3.51 19.06
CA LYS A 223 -5.00 3.24 18.90
C LYS A 223 -4.71 1.74 18.94
N ASN A 224 -5.23 1.04 19.94
CA ASN A 224 -5.03 -0.39 20.11
C ASN A 224 -5.62 -1.17 18.93
N ALA A 225 -6.83 -0.81 18.52
CA ALA A 225 -7.49 -1.39 17.35
C ALA A 225 -6.68 -1.21 16.06
N PHE A 226 -6.10 -0.02 15.84
CA PHE A 226 -5.30 0.24 14.65
C PHE A 226 -4.02 -0.59 14.64
N LEU A 227 -3.37 -0.74 15.79
CA LEU A 227 -2.17 -1.57 15.93
C LEU A 227 -2.49 -3.06 15.72
N GLU A 228 -3.59 -3.54 16.28
CA GLU A 228 -4.02 -4.93 16.10
C GLU A 228 -4.40 -5.19 14.64
N MET A 229 -5.15 -4.29 14.00
CA MET A 229 -5.48 -4.37 12.58
C MET A 229 -4.22 -4.55 11.71
N LEU A 230 -3.18 -3.74 11.94
CA LEU A 230 -1.91 -3.86 11.21
C LEU A 230 -1.25 -5.23 11.39
N LYS A 231 -1.40 -5.84 12.57
CA LYS A 231 -0.80 -7.12 12.94
C LYS A 231 -1.56 -8.32 12.39
N VAL A 232 -2.89 -8.35 12.54
CA VAL A 232 -3.70 -9.55 12.26
C VAL A 232 -4.52 -9.46 10.98
N TYR A 233 -5.03 -8.27 10.65
CA TYR A 233 -5.87 -8.04 9.47
C TYR A 233 -5.05 -7.71 8.22
N GLY A 234 -3.95 -6.96 8.44
CA GLY A 234 -3.06 -6.44 7.41
C GLY A 234 -3.70 -5.39 6.51
N VAL A 235 -2.88 -4.81 5.63
CA VAL A 235 -3.29 -3.76 4.71
C VAL A 235 -2.84 -4.07 3.29
N GLY A 236 -3.62 -3.64 2.29
CA GLY A 236 -3.35 -3.94 0.89
C GLY A 236 -4.11 -5.17 0.38
N ALA A 237 -3.59 -5.80 -0.67
CA ALA A 237 -4.21 -6.94 -1.34
C ALA A 237 -3.68 -8.27 -0.78
N LYS A 238 -4.44 -9.34 -1.01
CA LYS A 238 -4.09 -10.72 -0.62
C LYS A 238 -3.87 -10.89 0.90
N THR A 239 -4.56 -10.11 1.71
CA THR A 239 -4.49 -10.20 3.19
C THR A 239 -4.94 -11.56 3.73
N ASN A 240 -5.88 -12.23 3.08
CA ASN A 240 -6.28 -13.61 3.43
C ASN A 240 -5.16 -14.64 3.20
N TYR A 241 -4.22 -14.35 2.29
CA TYR A 241 -3.01 -15.14 2.07
C TYR A 241 -1.85 -14.69 2.96
N GLY A 242 -2.11 -13.82 3.95
CA GLY A 242 -1.13 -13.35 4.92
C GLY A 242 -0.28 -12.15 4.48
N TYR A 243 -0.63 -11.46 3.39
CA TYR A 243 0.10 -10.27 2.94
C TYR A 243 -0.18 -9.05 3.83
N GLY A 244 0.75 -8.09 3.82
CA GLY A 244 0.54 -6.74 4.35
C GLY A 244 0.42 -6.67 5.86
N ARG A 245 1.00 -7.64 6.59
CA ARG A 245 1.12 -7.63 8.05
C ARG A 245 2.31 -6.78 8.49
N PHE A 246 2.12 -6.06 9.59
CA PHE A 246 3.12 -5.22 10.21
C PHE A 246 3.26 -5.55 11.69
N LEU A 247 4.49 -5.63 12.18
CA LEU A 247 4.81 -5.94 13.57
C LEU A 247 5.62 -4.82 14.22
N GLU A 248 5.69 -4.86 15.55
CA GLU A 248 6.72 -4.14 16.30
C GLU A 248 8.08 -4.80 16.07
N ASP A 249 9.14 -3.99 16.05
CA ASP A 249 10.52 -4.49 16.10
C ASP A 249 10.81 -5.07 17.49
#